data_AF-A0A1V4I693-F1
#
_entry.id   AF-A0A1V4I693-F1
#
_cell.length_a   1.000
_cell.length_b   1.000
_cell.length_c   1.000
_cell.angle_alpha   90.00
_cell.angle_beta   90.00
_cell.angle_gamma   90.00
#
_symmetry.space_group_name_H-M   'P 1'
#
loop_
_entity.id
_entity.type
_entity.pdbx_description
1 polymer ?
#
loop_
_entity_poly.entity_id
_entity_poly.type
_entity_poly.pdbx_seq_one_letter_code
_entity_poly.pdbx_strand_id
1 'polypeptide(L)'
;MVDIKQDIAKIVYNEVFSKLNNEKISVCLLGANAKDAYNLRNRLRNKLIQNKYYTNKIDVYYPEEIFSDLLYNKKIDLLSLENLLAKSIDVFIICLEGDGAIAELGAFTNHDVLSKKLIVVIDEKYKKQRSFIRNGPIRYLELKRKPNPILWFNYQERDIDRLTISVRNLVSKISLNSEVERNLHNPIAAEEFLLLVIYILDSVSSSELINYINEIGNPETKEIASIVCTGAISSLFRQREVLRKNNEYKLTKIGYDRIIKLLQSSKRKQLIGLVDNLRIDYMNKILRMCK
;
A
#
# COMPACT_ATOMS: atom_id res chain seq x y z
N MET A 1 24.63 -21.46 3.10
CA MET A 1 23.59 -20.75 3.90
C MET A 1 22.76 -19.83 3.02
N VAL A 2 23.39 -19.02 2.15
CA VAL A 2 22.70 -18.15 1.17
C VAL A 2 21.74 -18.94 0.27
N ASP A 3 22.19 -20.05 -0.33
CA ASP A 3 21.35 -20.85 -1.25
C ASP A 3 20.09 -21.42 -0.57
N ILE A 4 20.23 -21.92 0.66
CA ILE A 4 19.10 -22.48 1.43
C ILE A 4 18.05 -21.40 1.73
N LYS A 5 18.47 -20.20 2.15
CA LYS A 5 17.54 -19.11 2.44
C LYS A 5 16.82 -18.64 1.17
N GLN A 6 17.54 -18.56 0.05
CA GLN A 6 16.98 -18.20 -1.26
C GLN A 6 15.93 -19.23 -1.73
N ASP A 7 16.21 -20.53 -1.57
CA ASP A 7 15.26 -21.59 -1.92
C ASP A 7 13.99 -21.53 -1.08
N ILE A 8 14.12 -21.28 0.23
CA ILE A 8 12.98 -21.06 1.11
C ILE A 8 12.16 -19.85 0.65
N ALA A 9 12.80 -18.72 0.35
CA ALA A 9 12.11 -17.52 -0.12
C ALA A 9 11.32 -17.79 -1.41
N LYS A 10 11.87 -18.57 -2.35
CA LYS A 10 11.17 -19.01 -3.57
C LYS A 10 9.95 -19.88 -3.26
N ILE A 11 10.07 -20.84 -2.34
CA ILE A 11 8.94 -21.69 -1.92
C ILE A 11 7.85 -20.84 -1.26
N VAL A 12 8.23 -19.91 -0.37
CA VAL A 12 7.29 -18.99 0.27
C VAL A 12 6.51 -18.18 -0.77
N TYR A 13 7.21 -17.67 -1.79
CA TYR A 13 6.55 -16.92 -2.86
C TYR A 13 5.54 -17.80 -3.64
N ASN A 14 6.01 -18.95 -4.15
CA ASN A 14 5.24 -19.80 -5.06
C ASN A 14 4.09 -20.53 -4.36
N GLU A 15 4.28 -20.99 -3.13
CA GLU A 15 3.35 -21.90 -2.47
C GLU A 15 2.48 -21.25 -1.39
N VAL A 16 2.92 -20.12 -0.83
CA VAL A 16 2.20 -19.40 0.23
C VAL A 16 1.69 -18.07 -0.28
N PHE A 17 2.59 -17.15 -0.64
CA PHE A 17 2.25 -15.77 -1.01
C PHE A 17 1.32 -15.71 -2.22
N SER A 18 1.60 -16.47 -3.28
CA SER A 18 0.76 -16.52 -4.50
C SER A 18 -0.71 -16.91 -4.22
N LYS A 19 -0.95 -17.64 -3.11
CA LYS A 19 -2.28 -18.11 -2.68
C LYS A 19 -2.92 -17.15 -1.67
N LEU A 20 -2.21 -16.11 -1.25
CA LEU A 20 -2.78 -15.01 -0.47
C LEU A 20 -3.57 -14.08 -1.39
N ASN A 21 -4.82 -14.45 -1.70
CA ASN A 21 -5.74 -13.51 -2.34
C ASN A 21 -6.03 -12.36 -1.37
N ASN A 22 -5.49 -11.18 -1.65
CA ASN A 22 -5.80 -10.00 -0.87
C ASN A 22 -7.11 -9.37 -1.41
N GLU A 23 -8.25 -9.78 -0.84
CA GLU A 23 -9.60 -9.34 -1.23
C GLU A 23 -9.91 -7.88 -0.87
N LYS A 24 -8.94 -7.15 -0.31
CA LYS A 24 -9.13 -5.77 0.13
C LYS A 24 -8.86 -4.77 -0.98
N ILE A 25 -9.59 -3.66 -0.93
CA ILE A 25 -9.39 -2.49 -1.79
C ILE A 25 -8.40 -1.55 -1.10
N SER A 26 -7.28 -1.30 -1.76
CA SER A 26 -6.25 -0.36 -1.33
C SER A 26 -6.59 1.06 -1.77
N VAL A 27 -6.60 1.98 -0.82
CA VAL A 27 -6.94 3.39 -1.05
C VAL A 27 -5.81 4.27 -0.56
N CYS A 28 -5.26 5.12 -1.44
CA CYS A 28 -4.36 6.20 -1.03
C CYS A 28 -5.14 7.50 -0.82
N LEU A 29 -4.95 8.11 0.35
CA LEU A 29 -5.47 9.44 0.64
C LEU A 29 -4.39 10.50 0.42
N LEU A 30 -4.73 11.53 -0.31
CA LEU A 30 -3.90 12.68 -0.68
C LEU A 30 -4.58 13.97 -0.19
N GLY A 31 -3.81 15.04 -0.02
CA GLY A 31 -4.33 16.33 0.46
C GLY A 31 -3.45 16.99 1.51
N ALA A 32 -4.09 17.77 2.39
CA ALA A 32 -3.40 18.47 3.47
C ALA A 32 -2.54 17.54 4.35
N ASN A 33 -1.63 18.15 5.11
CA ASN A 33 -0.65 17.47 5.94
C ASN A 33 -1.30 16.39 6.83
N ALA A 34 -0.87 15.14 6.68
CA ALA A 34 -1.40 14.01 7.45
C ALA A 34 -1.22 14.17 8.97
N LYS A 35 -0.37 15.07 9.45
CA LYS A 35 -0.19 15.34 10.89
C LYS A 35 -1.30 16.19 11.50
N ASP A 36 -2.08 16.93 10.70
CA ASP A 36 -3.20 17.72 11.19
C ASP A 36 -4.48 16.88 11.27
N ALA A 37 -4.78 16.37 12.46
CA ALA A 37 -5.92 15.49 12.70
C ALA A 37 -7.29 16.10 12.34
N TYR A 38 -7.38 17.43 12.22
CA TYR A 38 -8.65 18.13 11.99
C TYR A 38 -8.98 18.36 10.52
N ASN A 39 -8.03 18.14 9.61
CA ASN A 39 -8.29 18.30 8.18
C ASN A 39 -9.25 17.21 7.64
N LEU A 40 -9.84 17.47 6.47
CA LEU A 40 -10.81 16.56 5.87
C LEU A 40 -10.18 15.20 5.57
N ARG A 41 -8.94 15.18 5.08
CA ARG A 41 -8.17 13.96 4.76
C ARG A 41 -8.13 12.98 5.93
N ASN A 42 -7.77 13.43 7.13
CA ASN A 42 -7.68 12.61 8.34
C ASN A 42 -9.04 12.19 8.89
N ARG A 43 -10.01 13.10 8.88
CA ARG A 43 -11.39 12.79 9.28
C ARG A 43 -11.97 11.69 8.40
N LEU A 44 -11.80 11.80 7.08
CA LEU A 44 -12.25 10.79 6.11
C LEU A 44 -11.54 9.45 6.33
N ARG A 45 -10.21 9.44 6.55
CA ARG A 45 -9.47 8.21 6.88
C ARG A 45 -10.10 7.46 8.05
N ASN A 46 -10.39 8.17 9.14
CA ASN A 46 -10.94 7.55 10.34
C ASN A 46 -12.30 6.88 10.08
N LYS A 47 -13.15 7.49 9.25
CA LYS A 47 -14.44 6.90 8.85
C LYS A 47 -14.30 5.75 7.84
N LEU A 48 -13.32 5.82 6.94
CA LEU A 48 -13.04 4.74 5.98
C LEU A 48 -12.46 3.48 6.65
N ILE A 49 -11.68 3.62 7.72
CA ILE A 49 -11.14 2.48 8.48
C ILE A 49 -12.20 1.87 9.41
N GLN A 50 -13.19 2.64 9.85
CA GLN A 50 -14.32 2.14 10.65
C GLN A 50 -15.22 1.23 9.79
N ASN A 51 -14.86 -0.05 9.74
CA ASN A 51 -15.45 -1.08 8.88
C ASN A 51 -16.76 -1.70 9.40
N LYS A 52 -17.41 -1.14 10.43
CA LYS A 52 -18.52 -1.82 11.14
C LYS A 52 -19.76 -2.13 10.29
N TYR A 53 -19.96 -1.46 9.16
CA TYR A 53 -21.23 -1.51 8.41
C TYR A 53 -21.09 -1.85 6.91
N TYR A 54 -19.88 -2.12 6.42
CA TYR A 54 -19.63 -2.24 4.97
C TYR A 54 -19.01 -3.59 4.62
N THR A 55 -19.46 -4.17 3.50
CA THR A 55 -19.01 -5.50 3.02
C THR A 55 -17.60 -5.48 2.44
N ASN A 56 -17.20 -4.35 1.83
CA ASN A 56 -15.89 -4.24 1.17
C ASN A 56 -14.86 -3.73 2.18
N LYS A 57 -13.85 -4.56 2.47
CA LYS A 57 -12.73 -4.18 3.33
C LYS A 57 -11.81 -3.23 2.56
N ILE A 58 -11.64 -2.03 3.11
CA ILE A 58 -10.73 -1.02 2.58
C ILE A 58 -9.51 -0.94 3.51
N ASP A 59 -8.32 -0.98 2.91
CA ASP A 59 -7.08 -0.58 3.58
C ASP A 59 -6.70 0.82 3.07
N VAL A 60 -6.38 1.72 4.00
CA VAL A 60 -6.14 3.14 3.70
C VAL A 60 -4.70 3.49 4.00
N TYR A 61 -4.02 4.04 2.99
CA TYR A 61 -2.61 4.38 3.00
C TYR A 61 -2.38 5.87 2.77
N TYR A 62 -1.24 6.33 3.28
CA TYR A 62 -0.66 7.62 2.92
C TYR A 62 0.62 7.36 2.09
N PRO A 63 0.79 7.98 0.91
CA PRO A 63 2.01 7.83 0.11
C PRO A 63 3.28 8.14 0.91
N GLU A 64 3.25 9.16 1.75
CA GLU A 64 4.36 9.54 2.64
C GLU A 64 4.68 8.48 3.70
N GLU A 65 3.75 7.57 4.01
CA GLU A 65 3.99 6.44 4.90
C GLU A 65 4.59 5.24 4.18
N ILE A 66 4.24 5.02 2.91
CA ILE A 66 4.81 3.93 2.09
C ILE A 66 6.28 4.26 1.76
N PHE A 67 6.57 5.52 1.43
CA PHE A 67 7.89 5.91 0.92
C PHE A 67 8.70 6.78 1.87
N SER A 68 8.41 6.81 3.18
CA SER A 68 9.06 7.76 4.11
C SER A 68 10.58 7.80 4.00
N ASP A 69 11.23 6.64 3.91
CA ASP A 69 12.69 6.56 3.89
C ASP A 69 13.25 6.90 2.49
N LEU A 70 12.45 6.70 1.45
CA LEU A 70 12.80 7.00 0.06
C LEU A 70 12.65 8.49 -0.26
N LEU A 71 11.71 9.18 0.38
CA LEU A 71 11.52 10.63 0.23
C LEU A 71 12.75 11.46 0.65
N TYR A 72 13.63 10.93 1.52
CA TYR A 72 14.89 11.57 1.88
C TYR A 72 16.03 11.31 0.88
N ASN A 73 15.84 10.37 -0.05
CA ASN A 73 16.84 10.04 -1.06
C ASN A 73 16.68 10.95 -2.29
N LYS A 74 17.53 11.97 -2.38
CA LYS A 74 17.54 12.96 -3.48
C LYS A 74 17.73 12.36 -4.88
N LYS A 75 18.11 11.08 -5.00
CA LYS A 75 18.28 10.39 -6.29
C LYS A 75 16.98 9.88 -6.88
N ILE A 76 15.93 9.71 -6.05
CA ILE A 76 14.66 9.16 -6.48
C ILE A 76 13.74 10.32 -6.83
N ASP A 77 13.30 10.35 -8.09
CA ASP A 77 12.31 11.31 -8.54
C ASP A 77 10.90 10.95 -8.04
N LEU A 78 10.14 11.97 -7.61
CA LEU A 78 8.80 11.78 -7.05
C LEU A 78 7.82 11.20 -8.08
N LEU A 79 7.93 11.54 -9.38
CA LEU A 79 7.04 11.00 -10.40
C LEU A 79 7.27 9.49 -10.60
N SER A 80 8.50 9.02 -10.37
CA SER A 80 8.80 7.58 -10.40
C SER A 80 8.11 6.83 -9.26
N LEU A 81 8.05 7.43 -8.05
CA LEU A 81 7.28 6.89 -6.93
C LEU A 81 5.78 6.91 -7.21
N GLU A 82 5.27 7.96 -7.86
CA GLU A 82 3.85 8.02 -8.26
C GLU A 82 3.49 6.95 -9.29
N ASN A 83 4.36 6.68 -10.26
CA ASN A 83 4.15 5.58 -11.21
C ASN A 83 4.11 4.22 -10.52
N LEU A 84 4.95 4.01 -9.51
CA LEU A 84 4.94 2.80 -8.69
C LEU A 84 3.63 2.69 -7.91
N LEU A 85 3.15 3.78 -7.28
CA LEU A 85 1.86 3.79 -6.59
C LEU A 85 0.69 3.56 -7.55
N ALA A 86 0.76 4.11 -8.76
CA ALA A 86 -0.27 3.94 -9.77
C ALA A 86 -0.51 2.46 -10.09
N LYS A 87 0.52 1.62 -10.04
CA LYS A 87 0.45 0.16 -10.21
C LYS A 87 0.07 -0.59 -8.92
N SER A 88 0.31 0.04 -7.77
CA SER A 88 0.21 -0.61 -6.46
C SER A 88 -1.12 -0.39 -5.72
N ILE A 89 -1.89 0.62 -6.13
CA ILE A 89 -3.10 1.09 -5.43
C ILE A 89 -4.35 0.96 -6.33
N ASP A 90 -5.48 0.60 -5.75
CA ASP A 90 -6.76 0.50 -6.46
C ASP A 90 -7.35 1.89 -6.72
N VAL A 91 -7.38 2.75 -5.69
CA VAL A 91 -8.04 4.08 -5.76
C VAL A 91 -7.23 5.17 -5.03
N PHE A 92 -7.14 6.34 -5.65
CA PHE A 92 -6.59 7.55 -5.04
C PHE A 92 -7.72 8.52 -4.71
N ILE A 93 -7.68 9.12 -3.52
CA ILE A 93 -8.62 10.15 -3.11
C ILE A 93 -7.83 11.42 -2.78
N ILE A 94 -8.02 12.48 -3.55
CA ILE A 94 -7.46 13.80 -3.26
C ILE A 94 -8.51 14.63 -2.54
N CYS A 95 -8.28 14.92 -1.26
CA CYS A 95 -8.94 16.04 -0.58
C CYS A 95 -8.21 17.31 -1.00
N LEU A 96 -8.85 18.17 -1.79
CA LEU A 96 -8.22 19.35 -2.39
C LEU A 96 -8.03 20.49 -1.36
N GLU A 97 -7.16 20.21 -0.38
CA GLU A 97 -6.78 21.08 0.73
C GLU A 97 -5.29 21.43 0.64
N GLY A 98 -4.98 22.68 0.29
CA GLY A 98 -3.61 23.19 0.20
C GLY A 98 -2.96 23.03 -1.18
N ASP A 99 -1.80 23.67 -1.35
CA ASP A 99 -1.15 23.82 -2.66
C ASP A 99 -0.59 22.50 -3.22
N GLY A 100 -0.09 21.62 -2.34
CA GLY A 100 0.37 20.28 -2.73
C GLY A 100 -0.73 19.45 -3.39
N ALA A 101 -1.94 19.47 -2.82
CA ALA A 101 -3.10 18.76 -3.37
C ALA A 101 -3.51 19.30 -4.76
N ILE A 102 -3.32 20.60 -5.00
CA ILE A 102 -3.60 21.24 -6.30
C ILE A 102 -2.57 20.78 -7.34
N ALA A 103 -1.29 20.71 -6.95
CA ALA A 103 -0.23 20.18 -7.81
C ALA A 103 -0.47 18.70 -8.16
N GLU A 104 -0.79 17.87 -7.17
CA GLU A 104 -1.15 16.45 -7.33
C GLU A 104 -2.37 16.29 -8.24
N LEU A 105 -3.43 17.09 -8.05
CA LEU A 105 -4.60 17.07 -8.93
C LEU A 105 -4.21 17.32 -10.38
N GLY A 106 -3.34 18.30 -10.65
CA GLY A 106 -2.84 18.59 -11.99
C GLY A 106 -2.08 17.40 -12.58
N ALA A 107 -1.09 16.89 -11.84
CA ALA A 107 -0.24 15.77 -12.27
C ALA A 107 -1.06 14.50 -12.53
N PHE A 108 -1.95 14.14 -11.60
CA PHE A 108 -2.73 12.90 -11.66
C PHE A 108 -3.78 12.96 -12.75
N THR A 109 -4.40 14.13 -12.97
CA THR A 109 -5.39 14.31 -14.04
C THR A 109 -4.77 14.11 -15.42
N ASN A 110 -3.51 14.52 -15.60
CA ASN A 110 -2.78 14.39 -16.85
C ASN A 110 -2.13 13.01 -17.05
N HIS A 111 -2.16 12.14 -16.03
CA HIS A 111 -1.58 10.81 -16.09
C HIS A 111 -2.64 9.76 -16.42
N ASP A 112 -2.40 8.95 -17.47
CA ASP A 112 -3.40 8.04 -18.04
C ASP A 112 -3.94 6.97 -17.08
N VAL A 113 -3.07 6.39 -16.26
CA VAL A 113 -3.46 5.39 -15.24
C VAL A 113 -4.08 6.05 -14.01
N LEU A 114 -3.39 7.00 -13.37
CA LEU A 114 -3.85 7.66 -12.14
C LEU A 114 -5.21 8.34 -12.30
N SER A 115 -5.45 9.05 -13.40
CA SER A 115 -6.72 9.73 -13.65
C SER A 115 -7.93 8.79 -13.75
N LYS A 116 -7.72 7.49 -14.02
CA LYS A 116 -8.80 6.46 -13.99
C LYS A 116 -9.09 5.95 -12.58
N LYS A 117 -8.12 6.09 -11.67
CA LYS A 117 -8.19 5.64 -10.27
C LYS A 117 -8.54 6.76 -9.29
N LEU A 118 -8.72 7.98 -9.78
CA LEU A 118 -8.83 9.18 -8.96
C LEU A 118 -10.28 9.46 -8.50
N ILE A 119 -10.44 9.87 -7.25
CA ILE A 119 -11.60 10.54 -6.66
C ILE A 119 -11.12 11.90 -6.15
N VAL A 120 -11.87 12.96 -6.40
CA VAL A 120 -11.51 14.30 -5.93
C VAL A 120 -12.62 14.82 -5.02
N VAL A 121 -12.28 15.13 -3.78
CA VAL A 121 -13.17 15.81 -2.84
C VAL A 121 -12.80 17.29 -2.83
N ILE A 122 -13.72 18.15 -3.21
CA ILE A 122 -13.49 19.60 -3.39
C ILE A 122 -14.56 20.42 -2.67
N ASP A 123 -14.14 21.54 -2.09
CA ASP A 123 -15.02 22.47 -1.37
C ASP A 123 -16.11 23.03 -2.31
N GLU A 124 -17.37 23.00 -1.88
CA GLU A 124 -18.52 23.52 -2.60
C GLU A 124 -18.37 24.97 -3.06
N LYS A 125 -17.61 25.79 -2.33
CA LYS A 125 -17.35 27.18 -2.72
C LYS A 125 -16.70 27.31 -4.11
N TYR A 126 -15.95 26.29 -4.55
CA TYR A 126 -15.29 26.28 -5.86
C TYR A 126 -16.22 25.89 -7.01
N LYS A 127 -17.45 25.43 -6.75
CA LYS A 127 -18.37 24.87 -7.76
C LYS A 127 -18.71 25.85 -8.89
N LYS A 128 -18.84 27.14 -8.53
CA LYS A 128 -19.16 28.24 -9.45
C LYS A 128 -17.98 29.20 -9.69
N GLN A 129 -16.81 28.93 -9.09
CA GLN A 129 -15.67 29.81 -9.21
C GLN A 129 -15.05 29.72 -10.62
N ARG A 130 -14.78 30.87 -11.24
CA ARG A 130 -14.01 30.94 -12.47
C ARG A 130 -12.53 30.81 -12.13
N SER A 131 -12.02 29.58 -12.13
CA SER A 131 -10.61 29.28 -11.84
C SER A 131 -10.07 28.20 -12.78
N PHE A 132 -8.75 28.13 -12.91
CA PHE A 132 -8.10 27.05 -13.66
C PHE A 132 -8.43 25.68 -13.06
N ILE A 133 -8.48 25.56 -11.73
CA ILE A 133 -8.88 24.32 -11.04
C ILE A 133 -10.26 23.85 -11.52
N ARG A 134 -11.27 24.74 -11.52
CA ARG A 134 -12.65 24.39 -11.89
C ARG A 134 -12.81 24.06 -13.38
N ASN A 135 -12.20 24.86 -14.25
CA ASN A 135 -12.39 24.77 -15.71
C ASN A 135 -11.37 23.85 -16.40
N GLY A 136 -10.25 23.54 -15.75
CA GLY A 136 -9.22 22.61 -16.19
C GLY A 136 -9.47 21.21 -15.62
N PRO A 137 -8.71 20.75 -14.60
CA PRO A 137 -8.69 19.35 -14.18
C PRO A 137 -10.07 18.84 -13.71
N ILE A 138 -10.83 19.64 -12.95
CA ILE A 138 -12.16 19.22 -12.47
C ILE A 138 -13.10 18.97 -13.65
N ARG A 139 -13.25 19.94 -14.56
CA ARG A 139 -14.10 19.80 -15.75
C ARG A 139 -13.64 18.67 -16.65
N TYR A 140 -12.33 18.49 -16.81
CA TYR A 140 -11.77 17.38 -17.60
C TYR A 140 -12.20 16.02 -17.04
N LEU A 141 -12.05 15.80 -15.73
CA LEU A 141 -12.44 14.55 -15.07
C LEU A 141 -13.96 14.32 -15.17
N GLU A 142 -14.79 15.34 -14.95
CA GLU A 142 -16.27 15.25 -15.09
C GLU A 142 -16.70 14.78 -16.49
N LEU A 143 -15.98 15.22 -17.53
CA LEU A 143 -16.27 14.89 -18.93
C LEU A 143 -15.69 13.54 -19.38
N LYS A 144 -14.48 13.20 -18.92
CA LYS A 144 -13.70 12.06 -19.44
C LYS A 144 -13.77 10.80 -18.60
N ARG A 145 -14.21 10.88 -17.34
CA ARG A 145 -14.23 9.73 -16.42
C ARG A 145 -15.65 9.33 -16.05
N LYS A 146 -15.89 8.01 -16.03
CA LYS A 146 -17.13 7.38 -15.58
C LYS A 146 -16.78 6.22 -14.63
N PRO A 147 -17.38 6.16 -13.42
CA PRO A 147 -18.29 7.14 -12.82
C PRO A 147 -17.64 8.53 -12.63
N ASN A 148 -18.45 9.59 -12.43
CA ASN A 148 -17.90 10.92 -12.17
C ASN A 148 -17.11 10.89 -10.85
N PRO A 149 -15.80 11.19 -10.87
CA PRO A 149 -14.95 11.08 -9.68
C PRO A 149 -15.03 12.29 -8.75
N ILE A 150 -15.77 13.34 -9.11
CA ILE A 150 -15.82 14.59 -8.35
C ILE A 150 -16.91 14.54 -7.27
N LEU A 151 -16.50 14.72 -6.02
CA LEU A 151 -17.37 14.88 -4.86
C LEU A 151 -17.26 16.32 -4.33
N TRP A 152 -18.39 17.03 -4.37
CA TRP A 152 -18.52 18.36 -3.77
C TRP A 152 -18.89 18.20 -2.30
N PHE A 153 -18.17 18.86 -1.40
CA PHE A 153 -18.40 18.76 0.04
C PHE A 153 -18.14 20.11 0.73
N ASN A 154 -19.00 20.52 1.67
CA ASN A 154 -18.72 21.71 2.47
C ASN A 154 -17.70 21.36 3.56
N TYR A 155 -16.47 21.89 3.46
CA TYR A 155 -15.40 21.53 4.40
C TYR A 155 -15.67 21.97 5.84
N GLN A 156 -16.59 22.94 6.03
CA GLN A 156 -17.05 23.37 7.36
C GLN A 156 -18.04 22.40 8.00
N GLU A 157 -18.60 21.45 7.23
CA GLU A 157 -19.53 20.46 7.73
C GLU A 157 -18.82 19.50 8.69
N ARG A 158 -19.37 19.35 9.90
CA ARG A 158 -18.79 18.49 10.95
C ARG A 158 -19.08 17.02 10.72
N ASP A 159 -20.26 16.70 10.18
CA ASP A 159 -20.64 15.34 9.83
C ASP A 159 -20.13 15.00 8.43
N ILE A 160 -19.26 13.98 8.34
CA ILE A 160 -18.69 13.50 7.07
C ILE A 160 -19.27 12.14 6.68
N ASP A 161 -20.33 11.66 7.32
CA ASP A 161 -20.88 10.34 7.05
C ASP A 161 -21.48 10.25 5.64
N ARG A 162 -22.15 11.31 5.19
CA ARG A 162 -22.66 11.42 3.81
C ARG A 162 -21.53 11.41 2.78
N LEU A 163 -20.45 12.13 3.05
CA LEU A 163 -19.24 12.11 2.21
C LEU A 163 -18.64 10.70 2.19
N THR A 164 -18.50 10.06 3.36
CA THR A 164 -17.92 8.72 3.49
C THR A 164 -18.70 7.69 2.69
N ILE A 165 -20.04 7.72 2.74
CA ILE A 165 -20.90 6.85 1.92
C ILE A 165 -20.65 7.07 0.42
N SER A 166 -20.58 8.35 0.00
CA SER A 166 -20.34 8.72 -1.39
C SER A 166 -18.96 8.26 -1.87
N VAL A 167 -17.94 8.47 -1.05
CA VAL A 167 -16.56 7.99 -1.29
C VAL A 167 -16.53 6.47 -1.42
N ARG A 168 -17.11 5.73 -0.47
CA ARG A 168 -17.14 4.26 -0.52
C ARG A 168 -17.82 3.73 -1.78
N ASN A 169 -18.93 4.35 -2.18
CA ASN A 169 -19.63 3.98 -3.41
C ASN A 169 -18.77 4.18 -4.66
N LEU A 170 -17.99 5.26 -4.74
CA LEU A 170 -17.05 5.49 -5.83
C LEU A 170 -15.85 4.55 -5.76
N VAL A 171 -15.28 4.33 -4.58
CA VAL A 171 -14.17 3.39 -4.36
C VAL A 171 -14.55 2.00 -4.87
N SER A 172 -15.73 1.50 -4.49
CA SER A 172 -16.22 0.20 -4.98
C SER A 172 -16.40 0.15 -6.49
N LYS A 173 -16.81 1.24 -7.15
CA LYS A 173 -17.00 1.27 -8.61
C LYS A 173 -15.68 1.39 -9.38
N ILE A 174 -14.77 2.22 -8.89
CA ILE A 174 -13.48 2.48 -9.54
C ILE A 174 -12.56 1.26 -9.38
N SER A 175 -12.54 0.65 -8.20
CA SER A 175 -11.70 -0.54 -7.92
C SER A 175 -12.06 -1.76 -8.78
N LEU A 176 -13.30 -1.88 -9.26
CA LEU A 176 -13.68 -2.98 -10.16
C LEU A 176 -12.92 -2.98 -11.49
N ASN A 177 -12.43 -1.82 -11.93
CA ASN A 177 -11.69 -1.67 -13.18
C ASN A 177 -10.23 -1.29 -12.94
N SER A 178 -9.75 -1.29 -11.68
CA SER A 178 -8.37 -0.95 -11.37
C SER A 178 -7.48 -2.17 -11.56
N GLU A 179 -6.51 -2.07 -12.47
CA GLU A 179 -5.42 -3.04 -12.56
C GLU A 179 -4.40 -2.73 -11.46
N VAL A 180 -4.22 -3.66 -10.53
CA VAL A 180 -3.25 -3.54 -9.43
C VAL A 180 -2.33 -4.75 -9.42
N GLU A 181 -1.03 -4.49 -9.39
CA GLU A 181 -0.01 -5.51 -9.23
C GLU A 181 -0.10 -6.08 -7.81
N ARG A 182 -0.34 -7.39 -7.69
CA ARG A 182 -0.42 -8.10 -6.40
C ARG A 182 0.79 -9.04 -6.22
N ASN A 183 1.95 -8.60 -6.69
CA ASN A 183 3.21 -9.35 -6.70
C ASN A 183 4.34 -8.51 -6.05
N LEU A 184 5.59 -8.96 -6.15
CA LEU A 184 6.75 -8.27 -5.56
C LEU A 184 7.17 -6.98 -6.27
N HIS A 185 6.41 -6.50 -7.26
CA HIS A 185 6.59 -5.17 -7.84
C HIS A 185 5.80 -4.12 -7.06
N ASN A 186 4.83 -4.55 -6.22
CA ASN A 186 4.04 -3.69 -5.36
C ASN A 186 4.61 -3.70 -3.92
N PRO A 187 5.06 -2.55 -3.38
CA PRO A 187 5.59 -2.47 -2.01
C PRO A 187 4.57 -2.88 -0.93
N ILE A 188 3.28 -2.66 -1.14
CA ILE A 188 2.22 -3.04 -0.20
C ILE A 188 2.05 -4.56 -0.18
N ALA A 189 2.04 -5.19 -1.36
CA ALA A 189 1.97 -6.64 -1.45
C ALA A 189 3.25 -7.29 -0.90
N ALA A 190 4.41 -6.69 -1.19
CA ALA A 190 5.70 -7.17 -0.69
C ALA A 190 5.78 -7.21 0.85
N GLU A 191 5.05 -6.36 1.59
CA GLU A 191 4.97 -6.45 3.06
C GLU A 191 4.63 -7.86 3.55
N GLU A 192 3.62 -8.50 2.97
CA GLU A 192 3.15 -9.82 3.38
C GLU A 192 4.22 -10.88 3.10
N PHE A 193 4.85 -10.80 1.93
CA PHE A 193 5.95 -11.69 1.56
C PHE A 193 7.15 -11.54 2.51
N LEU A 194 7.60 -10.32 2.77
CA LEU A 194 8.76 -10.07 3.63
C LEU A 194 8.48 -10.49 5.07
N LEU A 195 7.27 -10.26 5.59
CA LEU A 195 6.87 -10.78 6.91
C LEU A 195 7.00 -12.30 7.00
N LEU A 196 6.48 -13.03 6.01
CA LEU A 196 6.58 -14.51 5.97
C LEU A 196 8.03 -14.99 5.90
N VAL A 197 8.85 -14.34 5.08
CA VAL A 197 10.27 -14.69 4.95
C VAL A 197 11.01 -14.43 6.27
N ILE A 198 10.79 -13.29 6.92
CA ILE A 198 11.41 -12.97 8.21
C ILE A 198 10.92 -13.94 9.31
N TYR A 199 9.66 -14.35 9.29
CA TYR A 199 9.13 -15.37 10.21
C TYR A 199 9.87 -16.71 10.07
N ILE A 200 9.99 -17.21 8.84
CA ILE A 200 10.54 -18.53 8.57
C ILE A 200 12.06 -18.54 8.82
N LEU A 201 12.74 -17.47 8.41
CA LEU A 201 14.20 -17.38 8.48
C LEU A 201 14.73 -16.83 9.83
N ASP A 202 13.85 -16.44 10.75
CA ASP A 202 14.11 -15.79 12.05
C ASP A 202 14.81 -14.42 11.99
N SER A 203 15.85 -14.29 11.17
CA SER A 203 16.59 -13.05 10.96
C SER A 203 17.11 -12.92 9.53
N VAL A 204 16.92 -11.75 8.94
CA VAL A 204 17.27 -11.49 7.54
C VAL A 204 17.81 -10.07 7.37
N SER A 205 18.93 -9.92 6.66
CA SER A 205 19.53 -8.63 6.34
C SER A 205 18.78 -7.87 5.24
N SER A 206 18.93 -6.55 5.18
CA SER A 206 18.37 -5.73 4.09
C SER A 206 18.83 -6.20 2.71
N SER A 207 20.11 -6.57 2.56
CA SER A 207 20.67 -7.05 1.29
C SER A 207 20.03 -8.35 0.82
N GLU A 208 19.75 -9.28 1.75
CA GLU A 208 19.07 -10.53 1.42
C GLU A 208 17.62 -10.28 0.98
N LEU A 209 16.88 -9.42 1.69
CA LEU A 209 15.49 -9.09 1.32
C LEU A 209 15.39 -8.42 -0.07
N ILE A 210 16.31 -7.49 -0.37
CA ILE A 210 16.41 -6.87 -1.70
C ILE A 210 16.74 -7.94 -2.75
N ASN A 211 17.63 -8.88 -2.44
CA ASN A 211 17.97 -9.97 -3.35
C ASN A 211 16.76 -10.88 -3.62
N TYR A 212 15.96 -11.20 -2.60
CA TYR A 212 14.76 -11.99 -2.78
C TYR A 212 13.75 -11.30 -3.70
N ILE A 213 13.51 -9.99 -3.51
CA ILE A 213 12.63 -9.23 -4.42
C ILE A 213 13.22 -9.19 -5.83
N ASN A 214 14.53 -8.99 -5.99
CA ASN A 214 15.17 -8.95 -7.29
C ASN A 214 15.04 -10.28 -8.05
N GLU A 215 15.43 -11.38 -7.42
CA GLU A 215 15.50 -12.69 -8.07
C GLU A 215 14.11 -13.31 -8.30
N ILE A 216 13.17 -13.09 -7.38
CA ILE A 216 11.84 -13.71 -7.42
C ILE A 216 10.86 -12.79 -8.14
N GLY A 217 10.88 -11.50 -7.81
CA GLY A 217 10.03 -10.51 -8.43
C GLY A 217 10.44 -10.20 -9.87
N ASN A 218 11.74 -10.27 -10.17
CA ASN A 218 12.30 -9.92 -11.48
C ASN A 218 11.82 -8.54 -11.99
N PRO A 219 12.03 -7.44 -11.22
CA PRO A 219 11.72 -6.10 -11.70
C PRO A 219 12.69 -5.66 -12.80
N GLU A 220 12.35 -4.59 -13.53
CA GLU A 220 13.16 -4.07 -14.64
C GLU A 220 14.59 -3.72 -14.23
N THR A 221 14.78 -3.25 -12.99
CA THR A 221 16.10 -2.92 -12.44
C THR A 221 16.21 -3.32 -10.97
N LYS A 222 17.44 -3.56 -10.52
CA LYS A 222 17.76 -3.79 -9.10
C LYS A 222 17.42 -2.57 -8.22
N GLU A 223 17.42 -1.37 -8.79
CA GLU A 223 17.01 -0.16 -8.08
C GLU A 223 15.52 -0.21 -7.74
N ILE A 224 14.67 -0.66 -8.67
CA ILE A 224 13.23 -0.89 -8.38
C ILE A 224 13.05 -1.93 -7.28
N ALA A 225 13.81 -3.03 -7.32
CA ALA A 225 13.79 -4.02 -6.23
C ALA A 225 14.11 -3.40 -4.87
N SER A 226 15.12 -2.51 -4.83
CA SER A 226 15.48 -1.78 -3.62
C SER A 226 14.36 -0.85 -3.16
N ILE A 227 13.73 -0.10 -4.07
CA ILE A 227 12.63 0.82 -3.75
C ILE A 227 11.44 0.05 -3.15
N VAL A 228 11.00 -1.03 -3.79
CA VAL A 228 9.91 -1.88 -3.29
C VAL A 228 10.26 -2.43 -1.92
N CYS A 229 11.46 -3.01 -1.75
CA CYS A 229 11.91 -3.57 -0.49
C CYS A 229 11.95 -2.52 0.63
N THR A 230 12.50 -1.34 0.35
CA THR A 230 12.59 -0.25 1.32
C THR A 230 11.19 0.20 1.72
N GLY A 231 10.29 0.45 0.76
CA GLY A 231 8.92 0.88 1.09
C GLY A 231 8.16 -0.13 1.95
N ALA A 232 8.25 -1.42 1.60
CA ALA A 232 7.65 -2.49 2.40
C ALA A 232 8.23 -2.53 3.83
N ILE A 233 9.55 -2.51 3.98
CA ILE A 233 10.21 -2.59 5.29
C ILE A 233 9.94 -1.34 6.15
N SER A 234 9.97 -0.15 5.58
CA SER A 234 9.64 1.10 6.28
C SER A 234 8.21 1.05 6.84
N SER A 235 7.27 0.51 6.07
CA SER A 235 5.89 0.28 6.52
C SER A 235 5.81 -0.72 7.68
N LEU A 236 6.45 -1.89 7.55
CA LEU A 236 6.49 -2.90 8.61
C LEU A 236 7.12 -2.36 9.91
N PHE A 237 8.17 -1.54 9.79
CA PHE A 237 8.84 -0.93 10.94
C PHE A 237 7.93 0.12 11.62
N ARG A 238 7.24 0.95 10.85
CA ARG A 238 6.26 1.93 11.35
C ARG A 238 5.11 1.26 12.10
N GLN A 239 4.62 0.14 11.56
CA GLN A 239 3.59 -0.69 12.18
C GLN A 239 4.11 -1.49 13.40
N ARG A 240 5.42 -1.37 13.69
CA ARG A 240 6.12 -2.06 14.78
C ARG A 240 6.10 -3.58 14.66
N GLU A 241 6.00 -4.10 13.45
CA GLU A 241 5.91 -5.53 13.18
C GLU A 241 7.28 -6.18 13.01
N VAL A 242 8.25 -5.39 12.57
CA VAL A 242 9.66 -5.76 12.54
C VAL A 242 10.47 -4.83 13.43
N LEU A 243 11.55 -5.36 13.98
CA LEU A 243 12.62 -4.61 14.62
C LEU A 243 13.94 -4.90 13.92
N ARG A 244 14.90 -4.00 14.05
CA ARG A 244 16.26 -4.19 13.52
C ARG A 244 17.21 -4.49 14.68
N LYS A 245 17.94 -5.60 14.59
CA LYS A 245 18.99 -6.00 15.54
C LYS A 245 20.18 -6.53 14.76
N ASN A 246 21.39 -6.02 15.03
CA ASN A 246 22.63 -6.45 14.36
C ASN A 246 22.55 -6.38 12.82
N ASN A 247 21.97 -5.32 12.26
CA ASN A 247 21.73 -5.18 10.81
C ASN A 247 20.78 -6.19 10.16
N GLU A 248 20.08 -6.98 10.96
CA GLU A 248 19.05 -7.91 10.49
C GLU A 248 17.68 -7.50 11.03
N TYR A 249 16.64 -7.82 10.25
CA TYR A 249 15.26 -7.68 10.66
C TYR A 249 14.77 -8.94 11.36
N LYS A 250 14.03 -8.75 12.45
CA LYS A 250 13.33 -9.80 13.17
C LYS A 250 11.89 -9.36 13.43
N LEU A 251 10.99 -10.33 13.58
CA LEU A 251 9.61 -10.02 13.96
C LEU A 251 9.49 -9.59 15.41
N THR A 252 8.61 -8.63 15.66
CA THR A 252 8.07 -8.33 16.98
C THR A 252 6.85 -9.21 17.25
N LYS A 253 6.34 -9.20 18.49
CA LYS A 253 5.06 -9.86 18.83
C LYS A 253 3.92 -9.41 17.90
N ILE A 254 3.87 -8.14 17.52
CA ILE A 254 2.83 -7.60 16.63
C ILE A 254 2.95 -8.22 15.23
N GLY A 255 4.17 -8.36 14.71
CA GLY A 255 4.42 -9.01 13.43
C GLY A 255 4.04 -10.49 13.45
N TYR A 256 4.37 -11.21 14.53
CA TYR A 256 3.91 -12.57 14.76
C TYR A 256 2.38 -12.66 14.72
N ASP A 257 1.67 -11.81 15.48
CA ASP A 257 0.21 -11.78 15.52
C ASP A 257 -0.41 -11.47 14.13
N ARG A 258 0.23 -10.61 13.32
CA ARG A 258 -0.21 -10.32 11.94
C ARG A 258 -0.12 -11.56 11.06
N ILE A 259 0.98 -12.32 11.12
CA ILE A 259 1.15 -13.55 10.32
C ILE A 259 0.11 -14.59 10.70
N ILE A 260 -0.10 -14.77 12.00
CA ILE A 260 -1.12 -15.69 12.49
C ILE A 260 -2.50 -15.29 11.94
N LYS A 261 -2.88 -14.01 12.01
CA LYS A 261 -4.14 -13.52 11.42
C LYS A 261 -4.21 -13.70 9.90
N LEU A 262 -3.09 -13.49 9.20
CA LEU A 262 -2.98 -13.64 7.74
C LEU A 262 -3.25 -15.09 7.30
N LEU A 263 -2.75 -16.06 8.06
CA LEU A 263 -2.82 -17.49 7.76
C LEU A 263 -4.06 -18.19 8.36
N GLN A 264 -4.66 -17.67 9.43
CA GLN A 264 -5.79 -18.29 10.15
C GLN A 264 -7.16 -18.24 9.45
N SER A 265 -7.27 -17.71 8.23
CA SER A 265 -8.55 -17.75 7.53
C SER A 265 -8.96 -19.20 7.22
N SER A 266 -10.27 -19.50 7.27
CA SER A 266 -10.80 -20.87 7.08
C SER A 266 -10.37 -21.50 5.74
N LYS A 267 -10.09 -20.67 4.72
CA LYS A 267 -9.59 -21.08 3.40
C LYS A 267 -8.08 -21.37 3.36
N ARG A 268 -7.32 -21.02 4.42
CA ARG A 268 -5.84 -21.00 4.43
C ARG A 268 -5.21 -21.93 5.48
N LYS A 269 -6.00 -22.77 6.16
CA LYS A 269 -5.49 -23.71 7.18
C LYS A 269 -4.32 -24.58 6.69
N GLN A 270 -4.34 -24.99 5.42
CA GLN A 270 -3.25 -25.78 4.81
C GLN A 270 -1.94 -24.99 4.70
N LEU A 271 -2.00 -23.66 4.54
CA LEU A 271 -0.82 -22.80 4.46
C LEU A 271 -0.09 -22.69 5.80
N ILE A 272 -0.81 -22.77 6.93
CA ILE A 272 -0.21 -22.74 8.27
C ILE A 272 0.77 -23.90 8.43
N GLY A 273 0.32 -25.12 8.13
CA GLY A 273 1.16 -26.32 8.23
C GLY A 273 2.40 -26.23 7.33
N LEU A 274 2.26 -25.70 6.12
CA LEU A 274 3.40 -25.49 5.21
C LEU A 274 4.40 -24.48 5.79
N VAL A 275 3.93 -23.32 6.26
CA VAL A 275 4.78 -22.27 6.82
C VAL A 275 5.52 -22.75 8.07
N ASP A 276 4.84 -23.46 8.98
CA ASP A 276 5.45 -24.01 10.18
C ASP A 276 6.47 -25.10 9.86
N ASN A 277 6.17 -25.99 8.91
CA ASN A 277 7.11 -27.01 8.45
C ASN A 277 8.37 -26.39 7.83
N LEU A 278 8.21 -25.38 6.95
CA LEU A 278 9.35 -24.67 6.35
C LEU A 278 10.25 -24.03 7.43
N ARG A 279 9.64 -23.46 8.47
CA ARG A 279 10.37 -22.88 9.60
C ARG A 279 11.12 -23.93 10.42
N ILE A 280 10.47 -25.05 10.74
CA ILE A 280 11.09 -26.16 11.47
C ILE A 280 12.25 -26.75 10.67
N ASP A 281 12.06 -26.97 9.36
CA ASP A 281 13.09 -27.50 8.47
C ASP A 281 14.31 -26.58 8.39
N TYR A 282 14.06 -25.27 8.29
CA TYR A 282 15.13 -24.28 8.31
C TYR A 282 15.91 -24.29 9.63
N MET A 283 15.21 -24.29 10.77
CA MET A 283 15.83 -24.36 12.09
C MET A 283 16.66 -25.64 12.26
N ASN A 284 16.14 -26.79 11.83
CA ASN A 284 16.87 -28.07 11.87
C ASN A 284 18.13 -28.04 11.00
N LYS A 285 18.07 -27.42 9.81
CA LYS A 285 19.23 -27.25 8.94
C LYS A 285 20.31 -26.39 9.61
N ILE A 286 19.94 -25.27 10.24
CA ILE A 286 20.91 -24.44 10.99
C ILE A 286 21.54 -25.24 12.12
N LEU A 287 20.73 -25.94 12.93
CA LEU A 287 21.23 -26.73 14.06
C LEU A 287 22.23 -27.82 13.63
N ARG A 288 22.01 -28.45 12.48
CA ARG A 288 22.94 -29.45 11.92
C ARG A 288 24.25 -28.85 11.41
N MET A 289 24.23 -27.59 10.95
CA MET A 289 25.43 -26.89 10.47
C MET A 289 26.27 -26.29 11.61
N CYS A 290 25.68 -26.11 12.79
CA CYS A 290 26.38 -25.64 14.00
C CYS A 290 27.02 -26.78 14.82
N LYS A 291 26.84 -28.04 14.41
CA LYS A 291 27.52 -29.21 14.96
C LYS A 291 28.68 -29.60 14.05
#